data_AF-A0A256Z3K8-F1
#
_entry.id   AF-A0A256Z3K8-F1
#
_cell.length_a   1.000
_cell.length_b   1.000
_cell.length_c   1.000
_cell.angle_alpha   90.00
_cell.angle_beta   90.00
_cell.angle_gamma   90.00
#
_symmetry.space_group_name_H-M   'P 1'
#
loop_
_entity.id
_entity.type
_entity.pdbx_description
1 polymer ?
#
loop_
_entity_poly.entity_id
_entity_poly.type
_entity_poly.pdbx_seq_one_letter_code
_entity_poly.pdbx_strand_id
1 'polypeptide(L)'
;MRNGYEYGGETIPGLSEIADTLYGIAEAVNLTGTVTQNLTGQLNGLAQALYLISDSANQTKMELAPTLNQLKTEKASLEDVLLTFNSKTVVPFNLEIQPQSAEPQPLEILEENIAIEQLDANLWAVTAINASNLADHSQIAYCLSIQIKNGTANLEPKAEVYVNGEWQPAEKTLLGLQYDRHGGILYLSPWKKLNVSSSANLLVDWAGRPVRLTVTSQAKPDVEIKEVDYAELYENVEITATEGQTECSIIQPHIVIKNVTAPKPPPPPPQPEKTLMEILMEYMQKPEVWLLLLLAVVLAAVLFKAAKKAKKKRQAKLWREKTVETEKADVEELLKEIEAIERALSS
;
A
#
# COMPACT_ATOMS: atom_id res chain seq x y z
N MET A 1 24.13 -19.60 -36.22
CA MET A 1 24.20 -21.07 -36.18
C MET A 1 24.48 -21.46 -34.74
N ARG A 2 23.42 -21.78 -33.98
CA ARG A 2 23.15 -23.13 -33.44
C ARG A 2 24.32 -23.70 -32.63
N ASN A 3 24.18 -23.68 -31.31
CA ASN A 3 24.21 -24.89 -30.49
C ASN A 3 23.43 -24.59 -29.20
N GLY A 4 22.18 -25.07 -29.18
CA GLY A 4 21.40 -25.17 -27.96
C GLY A 4 21.94 -26.35 -27.16
N TYR A 5 22.11 -26.15 -25.86
CA TYR A 5 22.06 -27.24 -24.91
C TYR A 5 20.66 -27.19 -24.30
N GLU A 6 19.74 -27.91 -24.94
CA GLU A 6 18.57 -28.46 -24.24
C GLU A 6 19.13 -29.41 -23.18
N TYR A 7 19.19 -28.96 -21.92
CA TYR A 7 19.22 -29.90 -20.80
C TYR A 7 17.77 -30.35 -20.61
N GLY A 8 17.51 -31.57 -21.09
CA GLY A 8 16.25 -32.26 -20.99
C GLY A 8 15.80 -32.39 -19.53
N GLY A 9 14.47 -32.44 -19.35
CA GLY A 9 13.82 -32.53 -18.05
C GLY A 9 14.22 -33.77 -17.26
N GLU A 10 15.21 -33.62 -16.38
CA GLU A 10 15.36 -34.46 -15.21
C GLU A 10 14.30 -34.02 -14.20
N THR A 11 13.22 -34.79 -14.10
CA THR A 11 12.25 -34.66 -13.02
C THR A 11 12.95 -34.81 -11.68
N ILE A 12 12.91 -33.77 -10.85
CA ILE A 12 13.39 -33.82 -9.46
C ILE A 12 12.64 -34.97 -8.76
N PRO A 13 13.34 -35.97 -8.21
CA PRO A 13 12.68 -37.10 -7.59
C PRO A 13 11.92 -36.65 -6.34
N GLY A 14 10.68 -37.10 -6.21
CA GLY A 14 9.84 -36.80 -5.06
C GLY A 14 10.36 -37.45 -3.78
N LEU A 15 9.96 -36.94 -2.61
CA LEU A 15 10.29 -37.57 -1.31
C LEU A 15 9.88 -39.04 -1.23
N SER A 16 8.81 -39.42 -1.93
CA SER A 16 8.37 -40.82 -2.04
C SER A 16 9.36 -41.70 -2.79
N GLU A 17 9.92 -41.20 -3.90
CA GLU A 17 10.90 -41.94 -4.71
C GLU A 17 12.21 -42.14 -3.93
N ILE A 18 12.60 -41.16 -3.11
CA ILE A 18 13.75 -41.28 -2.20
C ILE A 18 13.48 -42.32 -1.11
N ALA A 19 12.27 -42.32 -0.53
CA ALA A 19 11.88 -43.32 0.47
C ALA A 19 11.87 -44.74 -0.11
N ASP A 20 11.39 -44.90 -1.35
CA ASP A 20 11.41 -46.19 -2.06
C ASP A 20 12.84 -46.64 -2.37
N THR A 21 13.74 -45.70 -2.72
CA THR A 21 15.15 -45.99 -2.95
C THR A 21 15.85 -46.42 -1.66
N LEU A 22 15.58 -45.75 -0.53
CA LEU A 22 16.09 -46.11 0.79
C LEU A 22 15.58 -47.48 1.24
N TYR A 23 14.32 -47.81 0.94
CA TYR A 23 13.73 -49.11 1.21
C TYR A 23 14.41 -50.22 0.39
N GLY A 24 14.64 -49.97 -0.91
CA GLY A 24 15.37 -50.89 -1.79
C GLY A 24 16.84 -51.11 -1.37
N ILE A 25 17.50 -50.08 -0.85
CA ILE A 25 18.85 -50.20 -0.26
C ILE A 25 18.81 -51.09 0.99
N ALA A 26 17.85 -50.88 1.89
CA ALA A 26 17.69 -51.68 3.10
C ALA A 26 17.41 -53.16 2.79
N GLU A 27 16.61 -53.43 1.76
CA GLU A 27 16.31 -54.78 1.28
C GLU A 27 17.54 -55.44 0.62
N ALA A 28 18.31 -54.69 -0.17
CA ALA A 28 19.54 -55.17 -0.81
C ALA A 28 20.64 -55.51 0.22
N VAL A 29 20.76 -54.76 1.32
CA VAL A 29 21.69 -55.05 2.43
C VAL A 29 21.36 -56.38 3.11
N ASN A 30 20.08 -56.80 3.11
CA ASN A 30 19.60 -57.99 3.79
C ASN A 30 19.92 -59.31 3.03
N LEU A 31 20.27 -59.24 1.74
CA LEU A 31 20.48 -60.41 0.86
C LEU A 31 21.96 -60.63 0.54
N THR A 32 22.78 -60.98 1.53
CA THR A 32 24.27 -61.01 1.43
C THR A 32 24.79 -61.98 0.35
N GLY A 33 25.10 -61.48 -0.85
CA GLY A 33 25.80 -62.22 -1.91
C GLY A 33 25.92 -61.52 -3.25
N THR A 34 24.87 -60.84 -3.72
CA THR A 34 24.81 -60.13 -5.03
C THR A 34 24.88 -58.59 -4.87
N VAL A 35 25.37 -58.16 -3.72
CA VAL A 35 24.95 -56.94 -3.01
C VAL A 35 25.76 -55.71 -3.40
N THR A 36 27.05 -55.85 -3.69
CA THR A 36 27.97 -54.71 -3.76
C THR A 36 27.73 -53.81 -4.97
N GLN A 37 27.45 -54.37 -6.16
CA GLN A 37 27.20 -53.56 -7.37
C GLN A 37 25.83 -52.88 -7.34
N ASN A 38 24.77 -53.58 -6.91
CA ASN A 38 23.43 -53.01 -6.80
C ASN A 38 23.36 -51.92 -5.71
N LEU A 39 24.01 -52.12 -4.56
CA LEU A 39 24.11 -51.07 -3.54
C LEU A 39 24.91 -49.87 -4.02
N THR A 40 26.02 -50.09 -4.74
CA THR A 40 26.82 -48.97 -5.26
C THR A 40 26.00 -48.15 -6.26
N GLY A 41 25.21 -48.79 -7.14
CA GLY A 41 24.29 -48.11 -8.06
C GLY A 41 23.19 -47.33 -7.34
N GLN A 42 22.55 -47.93 -6.34
CA GLN A 42 21.47 -47.29 -5.58
C GLN A 42 21.97 -46.12 -4.70
N LEU A 43 23.13 -46.28 -4.05
CA LEU A 43 23.76 -45.21 -3.27
C LEU A 43 24.20 -44.04 -4.15
N ASN A 44 24.72 -44.31 -5.35
CA ASN A 44 25.04 -43.27 -6.33
C ASN A 44 23.78 -42.56 -6.83
N GLY A 45 22.68 -43.28 -7.07
CA GLY A 45 21.39 -42.68 -7.42
C GLY A 45 20.83 -41.79 -6.31
N LEU A 46 20.94 -42.22 -5.04
CA LEU A 46 20.55 -41.41 -3.89
C LEU A 46 21.41 -40.15 -3.75
N ALA A 47 22.74 -40.28 -3.93
CA ALA A 47 23.65 -39.14 -3.88
C ALA A 47 23.33 -38.10 -4.98
N GLN A 48 23.01 -38.55 -6.20
CA GLN A 48 22.57 -37.68 -7.29
C GLN A 48 21.23 -37.00 -6.98
N ALA A 49 20.25 -37.74 -6.46
CA ALA A 49 18.96 -37.18 -6.05
C ALA A 49 19.11 -36.09 -4.97
N LEU A 50 19.94 -36.35 -3.94
CA LEU A 50 20.22 -35.38 -2.88
C LEU A 50 20.97 -34.15 -3.41
N TYR A 51 21.90 -34.34 -4.34
CA TYR A 51 22.61 -33.26 -5.01
C TYR A 51 21.64 -32.36 -5.79
N LEU A 52 20.75 -32.94 -6.61
CA LEU A 52 19.75 -32.21 -7.39
C LEU A 52 18.77 -31.43 -6.50
N ILE A 53 18.35 -32.01 -5.37
CA ILE A 53 17.51 -31.30 -4.38
C ILE A 53 18.27 -30.14 -3.76
N SER A 54 19.52 -30.35 -3.36
CA SER A 54 20.35 -29.28 -2.78
C SER A 54 20.59 -28.15 -3.77
N ASP A 55 20.84 -28.48 -5.04
CA ASP A 55 21.07 -27.51 -6.10
C ASP A 55 19.79 -26.72 -6.42
N SER A 56 18.66 -27.41 -6.57
CA SER A 56 17.34 -26.78 -6.77
C SER A 56 16.92 -25.88 -5.60
N ALA A 57 17.17 -26.29 -4.36
CA ALA A 57 16.92 -25.48 -3.17
C ALA A 57 17.80 -24.23 -3.13
N ASN A 58 19.08 -24.36 -3.51
CA ASN A 58 19.99 -23.22 -3.64
C ASN A 58 19.57 -22.27 -4.76
N GLN A 59 19.13 -22.80 -5.90
CA GLN A 59 18.63 -22.00 -7.01
C GLN A 59 17.35 -21.25 -6.62
N THR A 60 16.39 -21.93 -5.98
CA THR A 60 15.16 -21.31 -5.46
C THR A 60 15.49 -20.21 -4.44
N LYS A 61 16.47 -20.45 -3.55
CA LYS A 61 16.96 -19.42 -2.62
C LYS A 61 17.54 -18.21 -3.35
N MET A 62 18.36 -18.44 -4.39
CA MET A 62 18.95 -17.37 -5.20
C MET A 62 17.89 -16.59 -5.98
N GLU A 63 16.85 -17.25 -6.49
CA GLU A 63 15.72 -16.63 -7.20
C GLU A 63 14.80 -15.83 -6.27
N LEU A 64 14.56 -16.31 -5.04
CA LEU A 64 13.71 -15.64 -4.06
C LEU A 64 14.41 -14.50 -3.31
N ALA A 65 15.73 -14.53 -3.17
CA ALA A 65 16.51 -13.48 -2.50
C ALA A 65 16.26 -12.06 -3.05
N PRO A 66 16.29 -11.80 -4.37
CA PRO A 66 16.00 -10.47 -4.91
C PRO A 66 14.56 -10.05 -4.66
N THR A 67 13.59 -10.96 -4.79
CA THR A 67 12.17 -10.67 -4.50
C THR A 67 11.95 -10.33 -3.03
N LEU A 68 12.62 -11.04 -2.11
CA LEU A 68 12.58 -10.74 -0.68
C LEU A 68 13.19 -9.37 -0.38
N ASN A 69 14.30 -9.02 -1.03
CA ASN A 69 14.90 -7.70 -0.88
C ASN A 69 13.99 -6.60 -1.43
N GLN A 70 13.34 -6.83 -2.58
CA GLN A 70 12.37 -5.90 -3.14
C GLN A 70 11.17 -5.67 -2.21
N LEU A 71 10.61 -6.75 -1.63
CA LEU A 71 9.54 -6.68 -0.64
C LEU A 71 9.96 -5.93 0.62
N LYS A 72 11.20 -6.09 1.10
CA LYS A 72 11.73 -5.32 2.23
C LYS A 72 11.81 -3.83 1.92
N THR A 73 12.28 -3.47 0.73
CA THR A 73 12.36 -2.07 0.27
C THR A 73 10.96 -1.47 0.12
N GLU A 74 10.02 -2.20 -0.47
CA GLU A 74 8.63 -1.75 -0.64
C GLU A 74 7.94 -1.58 0.71
N LYS A 75 8.16 -2.51 1.65
CA LYS A 75 7.70 -2.36 3.03
C LYS A 75 8.21 -1.06 3.66
N ALA A 76 9.51 -0.77 3.56
CA ALA A 76 10.08 0.45 4.12
C ALA A 76 9.47 1.71 3.47
N SER A 77 9.26 1.70 2.14
CA SER A 77 8.61 2.79 1.43
C SER A 77 7.15 3.00 1.87
N LEU A 78 6.40 1.92 2.08
CA LEU A 78 5.02 1.99 2.57
C LEU A 78 4.95 2.46 4.02
N GLU A 79 5.91 2.07 4.85
CA GLU A 79 6.06 2.58 6.22
C GLU A 79 6.30 4.10 6.20
N ASP A 80 7.18 4.61 5.33
CA ASP A 80 7.42 6.05 5.16
C ASP A 80 6.16 6.81 4.67
N VAL A 81 5.41 6.24 3.71
CA VAL A 81 4.16 6.82 3.23
C VAL A 81 3.10 6.84 4.34
N LEU A 82 2.94 5.74 5.08
CA LEU A 82 2.05 5.69 6.24
C LEU A 82 2.47 6.69 7.31
N LEU A 83 3.77 6.91 7.51
CA LEU A 83 4.28 7.90 8.45
C LEU A 83 3.92 9.31 7.99
N THR A 84 3.97 9.60 6.68
CA THR A 84 3.53 10.87 6.09
C THR A 84 2.02 11.08 6.23
N PHE A 85 1.21 10.03 6.06
CA PHE A 85 -0.25 10.12 6.23
C PHE A 85 -0.68 10.19 7.69
N ASN A 86 0.05 9.53 8.60
CA ASN A 86 -0.22 9.54 10.03
C ASN A 86 0.44 10.73 10.75
N SER A 87 1.38 11.44 10.11
CA SER A 87 1.96 12.63 10.69
C SER A 87 0.86 13.69 10.76
N LYS A 88 0.50 14.05 12.00
CA LYS A 88 -0.51 15.08 12.29
C LYS A 88 -0.09 16.47 11.77
N THR A 89 1.08 16.60 11.16
CA THR A 89 1.58 17.79 10.47
C THR A 89 0.71 18.22 9.28
N VAL A 90 -0.04 17.32 8.64
CA VAL A 90 -0.91 17.66 7.50
C VAL A 90 -2.37 17.90 7.91
N VAL A 91 -2.72 17.71 9.19
CA VAL A 91 -4.02 18.15 9.70
C VAL A 91 -3.88 19.63 10.06
N PRO A 92 -4.51 20.57 9.32
CA PRO A 92 -4.53 21.96 9.76
C PRO A 92 -5.20 22.00 11.14
N PHE A 93 -4.46 22.43 12.15
CA PHE A 93 -5.03 22.65 13.46
C PHE A 93 -6.02 23.81 13.36
N ASN A 94 -7.13 23.71 14.08
CA ASN A 94 -7.98 24.86 14.31
C ASN A 94 -7.17 25.83 15.17
N LEU A 95 -6.55 26.83 14.53
CA LEU A 95 -6.03 27.99 15.24
C LEU A 95 -7.25 28.67 15.86
N GLU A 96 -7.44 28.46 17.16
CA GLU A 96 -8.55 29.09 17.86
C GLU A 96 -8.24 30.56 18.08
N ILE A 97 -9.28 31.38 17.95
CA ILE A 97 -9.20 32.82 18.15
C ILE A 97 -8.90 33.05 19.63
N GLN A 98 -7.77 33.71 19.92
CA GLN A 98 -7.40 34.05 21.30
C GLN A 98 -8.54 34.81 21.98
N PRO A 99 -8.97 34.39 23.19
CA PRO A 99 -9.86 35.20 23.99
C PRO A 99 -9.15 36.52 24.33
N GLN A 100 -9.83 37.66 24.10
CA GLN A 100 -9.29 39.03 24.21
C GLN A 100 -8.63 39.38 25.58
N SER A 101 -8.73 38.52 26.59
CA SER A 101 -8.37 38.79 27.98
C SER A 101 -7.26 37.89 28.54
N ALA A 102 -6.74 36.91 27.81
CA ALA A 102 -5.67 36.05 28.30
C ALA A 102 -4.30 36.58 27.85
N GLU A 103 -3.41 36.87 28.80
CA GLU A 103 -1.99 37.01 28.46
C GLU A 103 -1.47 35.64 28.02
N PRO A 104 -0.79 35.55 26.84
CA PRO A 104 -0.26 34.28 26.37
C PRO A 104 0.75 33.73 27.38
N GLN A 105 0.57 32.48 27.81
CA GLN A 105 1.55 31.83 28.67
C GLN A 105 2.58 31.11 27.80
N PRO A 106 3.83 31.58 27.71
CA PRO A 106 4.82 30.97 26.82
C PRO A 106 5.23 29.58 27.28
N LEU A 107 5.62 28.74 26.32
CA LEU A 107 6.30 27.49 26.60
C LEU A 107 7.63 27.76 27.32
N GLU A 108 7.87 27.05 28.41
CA GLU A 108 9.08 27.19 29.20
C GLU A 108 10.13 26.16 28.78
N ILE A 109 11.34 26.62 28.43
CA ILE A 109 12.51 25.78 28.19
C ILE A 109 13.62 26.25 29.12
N LEU A 110 13.87 25.48 30.18
CA LEU A 110 14.98 25.70 31.11
C LEU A 110 16.27 25.04 30.56
N GLU A 111 17.43 25.56 30.92
CA GLU A 111 18.72 24.98 30.48
C GLU A 111 18.88 23.50 30.91
N GLU A 112 18.38 23.15 32.09
CA GLU A 112 18.35 21.77 32.60
C GLU A 112 17.48 20.81 31.76
N ASN A 113 16.58 21.34 30.94
CA ASN A 113 15.72 20.58 30.04
C ASN A 113 16.37 20.31 28.68
N ILE A 114 17.61 20.78 28.47
CA ILE A 114 18.42 20.49 27.28
C ILE A 114 19.36 19.32 27.59
N ALA A 115 19.09 18.17 26.99
CA ALA A 115 19.92 16.99 27.14
C ALA A 115 21.09 17.02 26.16
N ILE A 116 22.31 17.06 26.69
CA ILE A 116 23.56 17.04 25.92
C ILE A 116 24.43 15.88 26.43
N GLU A 117 24.79 14.97 25.53
CA GLU A 117 25.57 13.77 25.80
C GLU A 117 26.90 13.82 25.05
N GLN A 118 27.95 13.28 25.67
CA GLN A 118 29.23 13.08 24.99
C GLN A 118 29.25 11.69 24.36
N LEU A 119 29.35 11.63 23.02
CA LEU A 119 29.40 10.37 22.28
C LEU A 119 30.85 9.86 22.11
N ASP A 120 31.80 10.78 21.97
CA ASP A 120 33.23 10.49 21.84
C ASP A 120 34.06 11.69 22.37
N ALA A 121 35.39 11.57 22.42
CA ALA A 121 36.30 12.56 22.98
C ALA A 121 36.02 14.00 22.53
N ASN A 122 35.70 14.19 21.24
CA ASN A 122 35.37 15.50 20.67
C ASN A 122 33.98 15.53 20.02
N LEU A 123 33.11 14.56 20.29
CA LEU A 123 31.78 14.47 19.66
C LEU A 123 30.70 14.59 20.71
N TRP A 124 29.86 15.60 20.56
CA TRP A 124 28.73 15.88 21.45
C TRP A 124 27.43 15.75 20.70
N ALA A 125 26.39 15.30 21.39
CA ALA A 125 25.05 15.14 20.88
C ALA A 125 24.05 15.91 21.73
N VAL A 126 23.23 16.74 21.09
CA VAL A 126 22.00 17.26 21.69
C VAL A 126 20.91 16.23 21.38
N THR A 127 20.37 15.61 22.43
CA THR A 127 19.43 14.48 22.32
C THR A 127 17.99 14.86 22.64
N ALA A 128 17.78 15.93 23.41
CA ALA A 128 16.46 16.46 23.68
C ALA A 128 16.49 17.95 24.02
N ILE A 129 15.42 18.64 23.66
CA ILE A 129 15.10 20.00 24.09
C ILE A 129 13.65 19.94 24.58
N ASN A 130 13.46 19.81 25.89
CA ASN A 130 12.12 19.65 26.44
C ASN A 130 11.50 21.01 26.76
N ALA A 131 10.32 21.25 26.20
CA ALA A 131 9.48 22.40 26.53
C ALA A 131 8.34 21.97 27.45
N SER A 132 8.05 22.80 28.44
CA SER A 132 6.98 22.59 29.41
C SER A 132 5.83 23.55 29.14
N ASN A 133 4.61 23.01 29.08
CA ASN A 133 3.39 23.81 29.01
C ASN A 133 2.87 24.05 30.43
N LEU A 134 2.96 25.30 30.88
CA LEU A 134 2.44 25.75 32.18
C LEU A 134 1.00 26.27 32.12
N ALA A 135 0.45 26.42 30.92
CA ALA A 135 -0.92 26.87 30.71
C ALA A 135 -1.94 25.83 31.17
N ASP A 136 -3.14 26.31 31.42
CA ASP A 136 -4.33 25.52 31.78
C ASP A 136 -5.02 24.87 30.57
N HIS A 137 -4.52 25.14 29.36
CA HIS A 137 -5.00 24.60 28.09
C HIS A 137 -3.84 23.97 27.30
N SER A 138 -4.17 23.25 26.22
CA SER A 138 -3.14 22.64 25.38
C SER A 138 -2.44 23.70 24.53
N GLN A 139 -1.18 23.48 24.20
CA GLN A 139 -0.43 24.35 23.28
C GLN A 139 0.23 23.51 22.20
N ILE A 140 0.55 24.11 21.06
CA ILE A 140 1.33 23.47 20.01
C ILE A 140 2.56 24.29 19.68
N ALA A 141 3.73 23.70 19.87
CA ALA A 141 4.99 24.26 19.39
C ALA A 141 5.13 23.95 17.90
N TYR A 142 5.25 24.99 17.06
CA TYR A 142 5.37 24.82 15.60
C TYR A 142 6.69 25.34 15.04
N CYS A 143 7.42 26.18 15.80
CA CYS A 143 8.76 26.63 15.45
C CYS A 143 9.67 26.55 16.67
N LEU A 144 10.91 26.11 16.45
CA LEU A 144 11.99 26.18 17.42
C LEU A 144 13.25 26.66 16.70
N SER A 145 13.84 27.72 17.22
CA SER A 145 15.07 28.32 16.69
C SER A 145 16.19 28.19 17.72
N ILE A 146 17.28 27.51 17.37
CA ILE A 146 18.40 27.27 18.28
C ILE A 146 19.75 27.66 17.68
N GLN A 147 20.70 28.02 18.54
CA GLN A 147 22.11 28.15 18.19
C GLN A 147 22.94 27.20 19.06
N ILE A 148 23.85 26.46 18.44
CA ILE A 148 24.80 25.61 19.17
C ILE A 148 26.16 26.28 19.13
N LYS A 149 26.77 26.50 20.29
CA LYS A 149 27.98 27.32 20.44
C LYS A 149 29.07 26.59 21.20
N ASN A 150 30.32 26.98 20.92
CA ASN A 150 31.44 26.75 21.81
C ASN A 150 32.14 28.09 22.04
N GLY A 151 31.92 28.68 23.22
CA GLY A 151 32.28 30.06 23.50
C GLY A 151 31.53 31.01 22.56
N THR A 152 32.26 31.74 21.71
CA THR A 152 31.69 32.69 20.74
C THR A 152 31.48 32.09 19.35
N ALA A 153 31.96 30.88 19.09
CA ALA A 153 31.87 30.25 17.77
C ALA A 153 30.57 29.45 17.62
N ASN A 154 29.83 29.70 16.55
CA ASN A 154 28.67 28.89 16.16
C ASN A 154 29.15 27.57 15.53
N LEU A 155 28.57 26.46 15.99
CA LEU A 155 28.84 25.12 15.48
C LEU A 155 27.69 24.69 14.56
N GLU A 156 28.00 24.31 13.32
CA GLU A 156 27.00 23.70 12.44
C GLU A 156 26.78 22.23 12.84
N PRO A 157 25.57 21.85 13.31
CA PRO A 157 25.30 20.46 13.67
C PRO A 157 25.14 19.57 12.43
N LYS A 158 25.44 18.29 12.59
CA LYS A 158 24.89 17.22 11.74
C LYS A 158 23.61 16.70 12.39
N ALA A 159 22.70 16.16 11.59
CA ALA A 159 21.44 15.63 12.08
C ALA A 159 21.38 14.11 11.89
N GLU A 160 20.84 13.44 12.88
CA GLU A 160 20.54 12.02 12.86
C GLU A 160 19.08 11.83 13.30
N VAL A 161 18.41 10.84 12.73
CA VAL A 161 17.02 10.51 13.06
C VAL A 161 16.95 9.08 13.58
N TYR A 162 16.05 8.84 14.53
CA TYR A 162 15.85 7.51 15.09
C TYR A 162 14.88 6.69 14.22
N VAL A 163 15.41 5.68 13.52
CA VAL A 163 14.65 4.81 12.61
C VAL A 163 15.01 3.36 12.87
N ASN A 164 13.99 2.50 13.06
CA ASN A 164 14.15 1.06 13.28
C ASN A 164 15.07 0.68 14.45
N GLY A 165 15.10 1.49 15.51
CA GLY A 165 15.88 1.21 16.72
C GLY A 165 17.30 1.79 16.72
N GLU A 166 17.74 2.38 15.61
CA GLU A 166 19.09 2.92 15.44
C GLU A 166 19.08 4.40 15.01
N TRP A 167 20.14 5.12 15.36
CA TRP A 167 20.38 6.48 14.89
C TRP A 167 21.02 6.44 13.51
N GLN A 168 20.37 7.09 12.54
CA GLN A 168 20.87 7.14 11.16
C GLN A 168 21.14 8.59 10.75
N PRO A 169 22.30 8.88 10.12
CA PRO A 169 22.59 10.21 9.61
C PRO A 169 21.62 10.57 8.49
N ALA A 170 21.09 11.79 8.53
CA ALA A 170 20.14 12.28 7.54
C ALA A 170 20.45 13.72 7.15
N GLU A 171 20.09 14.09 5.92
CA GLU A 171 20.16 15.47 5.49
C GLU A 171 19.13 16.32 6.25
N LYS A 172 19.56 17.48 6.75
CA LYS A 172 18.73 18.41 7.54
C LYS A 172 17.40 18.73 6.84
N THR A 173 17.47 19.00 5.53
CA THR A 173 16.33 19.34 4.69
C THR A 173 15.28 18.24 4.64
N LEU A 174 15.68 16.96 4.64
CA LEU A 174 14.77 15.81 4.65
C LEU A 174 14.05 15.66 6.00
N LEU A 175 14.64 16.17 7.07
CA LEU A 175 14.05 16.19 8.42
C LEU A 175 13.23 17.47 8.69
N GLY A 176 13.10 18.37 7.70
CA GLY A 176 12.39 19.65 7.89
C GLY A 176 13.19 20.64 8.75
N LEU A 177 14.51 20.48 8.79
CA LEU A 177 15.44 21.34 9.50
C LEU A 177 16.11 22.30 8.51
N GLN A 178 16.18 23.58 8.86
CA GLN A 178 16.83 24.60 8.04
C GLN A 178 17.95 25.26 8.83
N TYR A 179 19.16 25.26 8.28
CA TYR A 179 20.31 25.91 8.92
C TYR A 179 20.66 27.19 8.17
N ASP A 180 20.52 28.33 8.85
CA ASP A 180 21.07 29.60 8.39
C ASP A 180 22.54 29.68 8.79
N ARG A 181 23.42 29.57 7.79
CA ARG A 181 24.87 29.66 7.98
C ARG A 181 25.35 31.06 8.39
N HIS A 182 24.61 32.12 8.06
CA HIS A 182 25.02 33.49 8.34
C HIS A 182 24.76 33.84 9.81
N GLY A 183 23.56 33.51 10.30
CA GLY A 183 23.21 33.66 11.72
C GLY A 183 23.72 32.52 12.62
N GLY A 184 24.07 31.36 12.05
CA GLY A 184 24.37 30.13 12.80
C GLY A 184 23.14 29.56 13.52
N ILE A 185 21.94 29.79 12.97
CA ILE A 185 20.66 29.40 13.58
C ILE A 185 20.14 28.16 12.87
N LEU A 186 19.75 27.15 13.65
CA LEU A 186 19.00 26.01 13.18
C LEU A 186 17.52 26.22 13.52
N TYR A 187 16.69 26.19 12.48
CA TYR A 187 15.24 26.24 12.57
C TYR A 187 14.68 24.82 12.47
N LEU A 188 13.76 24.50 13.38
CA LEU A 188 13.04 23.24 13.46
C LEU A 188 11.55 23.53 13.44
N SER A 189 10.79 22.66 12.77
CA SER A 189 9.33 22.72 12.75
C SER A 189 8.75 21.47 13.43
N PRO A 190 8.71 21.44 14.77
CA PRO A 190 8.39 20.21 15.51
C PRO A 190 6.92 19.81 15.46
N TRP A 191 6.01 20.76 15.23
CA TRP A 191 4.55 20.56 15.21
C TRP A 191 4.05 19.66 16.36
N LYS A 192 4.51 19.98 17.57
CA LYS A 192 4.33 19.13 18.75
C LYS A 192 3.25 19.69 19.66
N LYS A 193 2.18 18.92 19.87
CA LYS A 193 1.15 19.24 20.88
C LYS A 193 1.71 18.95 22.28
N LEU A 194 1.57 19.91 23.19
CA LEU A 194 1.82 19.81 24.62
C LEU A 194 0.48 19.95 25.33
N ASN A 195 0.08 18.90 26.06
CA ASN A 195 -1.12 18.96 26.91
C ASN A 195 -0.86 19.84 28.13
N VAL A 196 -1.93 20.17 28.85
CA VAL A 196 -1.91 20.92 30.11
C VAL A 196 -0.89 20.32 31.09
N SER A 197 -0.03 21.16 31.66
CA SER A 197 0.99 20.76 32.66
C SER A 197 1.90 19.61 32.21
N SER A 198 2.16 19.49 30.90
CA SER A 198 3.01 18.44 30.34
C SER A 198 4.30 19.00 29.74
N SER A 199 5.31 18.14 29.64
CA SER A 199 6.58 18.44 28.98
C SER A 199 6.79 17.52 27.79
N ALA A 200 7.34 18.06 26.69
CA ALA A 200 7.60 17.29 25.49
C ALA A 200 8.92 17.71 24.83
N ASN A 201 9.62 16.73 24.27
CA ASN A 201 10.80 16.97 23.44
C ASN A 201 10.38 17.64 22.12
N LEU A 202 10.94 18.83 21.87
CA LEU A 202 10.78 19.58 20.62
C LEU A 202 11.86 19.24 19.58
N LEU A 203 12.88 18.47 19.95
CA LEU A 203 13.89 18.00 19.01
C LEU A 203 13.38 16.79 18.22
N VAL A 204 12.45 17.06 17.30
CA VAL A 204 11.81 16.07 16.44
C VAL A 204 11.80 16.54 14.98
N ASP A 205 11.69 15.61 14.05
CA ASP A 205 11.50 15.93 12.63
C ASP A 205 10.04 16.33 12.33
N TRP A 206 9.76 16.75 11.09
CA TRP A 206 8.40 17.09 10.64
C TRP A 206 7.39 15.94 10.79
N ALA A 207 7.87 14.71 10.96
CA ALA A 207 7.07 13.51 11.11
C ALA A 207 6.90 13.10 12.59
N GLY A 208 7.48 13.87 13.53
CA GLY A 208 7.42 13.64 14.96
C GLY A 208 8.41 12.61 15.51
N ARG A 209 9.34 12.13 14.68
CA ARG A 209 10.41 11.21 15.09
C ARG A 209 11.51 11.97 15.83
N PRO A 210 12.12 11.38 16.89
CA PRO A 210 13.24 12.01 17.59
C PRO A 210 14.42 12.30 16.66
N VAL A 211 14.98 13.49 16.81
CA VAL A 211 16.19 13.94 16.12
C VAL A 211 17.31 14.06 17.13
N ARG A 212 18.54 13.73 16.72
CA ARG A 212 19.77 13.96 17.48
C ARG A 212 20.66 14.87 16.65
N LEU A 213 21.16 15.93 17.27
CA LEU A 213 22.08 16.87 16.63
C LEU A 213 23.50 16.62 17.13
N THR A 214 24.43 16.31 16.24
CA THR A 214 25.82 16.04 16.60
C THR A 214 26.75 17.16 16.17
N VAL A 215 27.65 17.57 17.06
CA VAL A 215 28.66 18.60 16.82
C VAL A 215 30.03 18.13 17.29
N THR A 216 31.06 18.53 16.55
CA THR A 216 32.45 18.28 16.94
C THR A 216 32.98 19.45 17.74
N SER A 217 33.36 19.22 19.00
CA SER A 217 33.84 20.26 19.91
C SER A 217 34.71 19.65 21.01
N GLN A 218 35.79 20.36 21.40
CA GLN A 218 36.67 19.93 22.50
C GLN A 218 36.04 20.11 23.88
N ALA A 219 35.11 21.05 24.01
CA ALA A 219 34.38 21.33 25.24
C ALA A 219 32.88 21.08 25.02
N LYS A 220 32.14 20.87 26.12
CA LYS A 220 30.68 20.74 26.09
C LYS A 220 30.08 21.97 25.37
N PRO A 221 29.33 21.78 24.28
CA PRO A 221 28.70 22.89 23.58
C PRO A 221 27.57 23.46 24.43
N ASP A 222 27.31 24.74 24.22
CA ASP A 222 26.17 25.46 24.75
C ASP A 222 25.04 25.49 23.70
N VAL A 223 23.78 25.43 24.14
CA VAL A 223 22.61 25.42 23.27
C VAL A 223 21.72 26.58 23.67
N GLU A 224 21.73 27.64 22.87
CA GLU A 224 20.93 28.83 23.11
C GLU A 224 19.60 28.71 22.35
N ILE A 225 18.49 28.82 23.08
CA ILE A 225 17.14 28.92 22.50
C ILE A 225 16.91 30.37 22.08
N LYS A 226 16.71 30.61 20.79
CA LYS A 226 16.43 31.96 20.25
C LYS A 226 14.97 32.31 20.28
N GLU A 227 14.13 31.38 19.86
CA GLU A 227 12.70 31.60 19.73
C GLU A 227 11.97 30.25 19.76
N VAL A 228 10.78 30.26 20.35
CA VAL A 228 9.84 29.15 20.33
C VAL A 228 8.49 29.73 19.98
N ASP A 229 8.03 29.45 18.76
CA ASP A 229 6.70 29.87 18.37
C ASP A 229 5.69 28.78 18.72
N TYR A 230 4.60 29.20 19.35
CA TYR A 230 3.54 28.33 19.80
C TYR A 230 2.17 28.91 19.48
N ALA A 231 1.18 28.03 19.37
CA ALA A 231 -0.23 28.41 19.31
C ALA A 231 -0.98 27.77 20.47
N GLU A 232 -1.96 28.49 20.99
CA GLU A 232 -2.86 28.03 22.05
C GLU A 232 -3.98 27.19 21.42
N LEU A 233 -4.31 26.07 22.09
CA LEU A 233 -5.39 25.16 21.72
C LEU A 233 -6.35 25.10 22.91
N TYR A 234 -7.37 25.96 22.90
CA TYR A 234 -8.44 25.87 23.89
C TYR A 234 -9.35 24.68 23.54
N GLU A 235 -10.08 24.19 24.53
CA GLU A 235 -11.06 23.14 24.33
C GLU A 235 -12.45 23.73 24.57
N ASN A 236 -13.43 23.37 23.73
CA ASN A 236 -14.84 23.80 23.86
C ASN A 236 -15.07 25.32 23.66
N VAL A 237 -14.49 25.92 22.62
CA VAL A 237 -14.86 27.29 22.23
C VAL A 237 -16.32 27.32 21.75
N GLU A 238 -17.20 27.92 22.54
CA GLU A 238 -18.54 28.29 22.08
C GLU A 238 -18.42 29.46 21.09
N ILE A 239 -18.54 29.16 19.80
CA ILE A 239 -18.57 30.18 18.76
C ILE A 239 -19.97 30.82 18.77
N THR A 240 -20.13 31.88 19.55
CA THR A 240 -21.30 32.76 19.42
C THR A 240 -21.19 33.57 18.13
N ALA A 241 -22.11 33.37 17.20
CA ALA A 241 -22.19 34.15 15.97
C ALA A 241 -22.47 35.63 16.29
N THR A 242 -21.48 36.47 16.10
CA THR A 242 -21.63 37.94 16.11
C THR A 242 -21.62 38.45 14.67
N GLU A 243 -22.47 39.44 14.36
CA GLU A 243 -22.43 40.14 13.07
C GLU A 243 -21.10 40.90 12.93
N GLY A 244 -20.12 40.28 12.27
CA GLY A 244 -18.88 40.94 11.91
C GLY A 244 -19.09 41.82 10.68
N GLN A 245 -18.87 43.13 10.82
CA GLN A 245 -18.60 43.98 9.66
C GLN A 245 -17.11 43.87 9.32
N THR A 246 -16.81 43.25 8.17
CA THR A 246 -15.45 43.22 7.63
C THR A 246 -15.36 44.22 6.49
N GLU A 247 -14.61 45.30 6.68
CA GLU A 247 -14.29 46.25 5.61
C GLU A 247 -12.95 45.82 4.98
N CYS A 248 -13.03 45.00 3.93
CA CYS A 248 -11.86 44.60 3.15
C CYS A 248 -11.70 45.56 1.96
N SER A 249 -10.67 46.42 1.97
CA SER A 249 -10.27 47.14 0.77
C SER A 249 -9.25 46.31 -0.02
N ILE A 250 -9.61 45.94 -1.25
CA ILE A 250 -8.68 45.30 -2.19
C ILE A 250 -7.92 46.41 -2.91
N ILE A 251 -6.68 46.66 -2.51
CA ILE A 251 -5.76 47.45 -3.32
C ILE A 251 -5.28 46.54 -4.46
N GLN A 252 -5.82 46.73 -5.67
CA GLN A 252 -5.35 46.01 -6.86
C GLN A 252 -3.84 46.23 -7.05
N PRO A 253 -3.02 45.16 -7.14
CA PRO A 253 -1.67 45.32 -7.65
C PRO A 253 -1.78 45.73 -9.12
N HIS A 254 -1.20 46.87 -9.46
CA HIS A 254 -1.02 47.27 -10.86
C HIS A 254 -0.05 46.29 -11.52
N ILE A 255 -0.56 45.21 -12.10
CA ILE A 255 0.21 44.33 -12.97
C ILE A 255 0.49 45.15 -14.23
N VAL A 256 1.72 45.69 -14.34
CA VAL A 256 2.22 46.20 -15.62
C VAL A 256 2.48 44.96 -16.50
N ILE A 257 1.45 44.55 -17.22
CA ILE A 257 1.57 43.54 -18.27
C ILE A 257 2.36 44.19 -19.41
N LYS A 258 3.66 44.00 -19.41
CA LYS A 258 4.45 44.14 -20.64
C LYS A 258 3.92 43.05 -21.56
N ASN A 259 3.24 43.42 -22.64
CA ASN A 259 2.78 42.48 -23.67
C ASN A 259 3.98 41.75 -24.26
N VAL A 260 4.35 40.62 -23.66
CA VAL A 260 5.21 39.63 -24.28
C VAL A 260 4.26 38.73 -25.06
N THR A 261 4.08 39.07 -26.33
CA THR A 261 3.46 38.16 -27.29
C THR A 261 4.35 36.93 -27.39
N ALA A 262 4.01 35.87 -26.68
CA ALA A 262 4.60 34.57 -26.89
C ALA A 262 4.36 34.17 -28.37
N PRO A 263 5.38 33.72 -29.11
CA PRO A 263 5.15 33.19 -30.45
C PRO A 263 4.15 32.04 -30.35
N LYS A 264 3.19 32.01 -31.29
CA LYS A 264 2.17 30.96 -31.33
C LYS A 264 2.84 29.58 -31.22
N PRO A 265 2.37 28.69 -30.34
CA PRO A 265 2.84 27.32 -30.30
C PRO A 265 2.74 26.72 -31.71
N PRO A 266 3.71 25.90 -32.15
CA PRO A 266 3.56 25.16 -33.39
C PRO A 266 2.26 24.33 -33.30
N PRO A 267 1.50 24.23 -34.41
CA PRO A 267 0.27 23.43 -34.40
C PRO A 267 0.61 21.99 -33.98
N PRO A 268 -0.24 21.36 -33.14
CA PRO A 268 -0.01 19.98 -32.74
C PRO A 268 0.06 19.09 -33.98
N PRO A 269 0.91 18.05 -33.98
CA PRO A 269 1.01 17.13 -35.10
C PRO A 269 -0.38 16.56 -35.41
N PRO A 270 -0.74 16.39 -36.70
CA PRO A 270 -2.00 15.77 -37.07
C PRO A 270 -2.12 14.43 -36.36
N GLN A 271 -3.21 14.23 -35.61
CA GLN A 271 -3.47 12.94 -34.96
C GLN A 271 -3.50 11.87 -36.07
N PRO A 272 -2.78 10.75 -35.90
CA PRO A 272 -2.85 9.67 -36.87
C PRO A 272 -4.31 9.23 -36.97
N GLU A 273 -4.82 9.11 -38.20
CA GLU A 273 -6.15 8.58 -38.45
C GLU A 273 -6.21 7.17 -37.85
N LYS A 274 -6.86 7.05 -36.67
CA LYS A 274 -7.05 5.76 -36.01
C LYS A 274 -7.81 4.86 -36.98
N THR A 275 -7.23 3.73 -37.31
CA THR A 275 -7.90 2.74 -38.16
C THR A 275 -9.10 2.16 -37.40
N LEU A 276 -10.15 1.75 -38.11
CA LEU A 276 -11.37 1.18 -37.50
C LEU A 276 -11.07 0.04 -36.51
N MET A 277 -9.98 -0.69 -36.73
CA MET A 277 -9.53 -1.77 -35.85
C MET A 277 -9.04 -1.27 -34.49
N GLU A 278 -8.31 -0.15 -34.45
CA GLU A 278 -7.82 0.46 -33.21
C GLU A 278 -8.97 1.03 -32.39
N ILE A 279 -9.96 1.65 -33.07
CA ILE A 279 -11.17 2.14 -32.43
C ILE A 279 -11.94 0.97 -31.78
N LEU A 280 -12.10 -0.15 -32.49
CA LEU A 280 -12.77 -1.33 -31.96
C LEU A 280 -12.03 -1.95 -30.76
N MET A 281 -10.70 -1.97 -30.80
CA MET A 281 -9.88 -2.51 -29.72
C MET A 281 -9.96 -1.64 -28.46
N GLU A 282 -9.96 -0.32 -28.63
CA GLU A 282 -10.13 0.65 -27.54
C GLU A 282 -11.52 0.56 -26.89
N TYR A 283 -12.57 0.32 -27.69
CA TYR A 283 -13.92 0.07 -27.17
C TYR A 283 -14.03 -1.26 -26.41
N MET A 284 -13.37 -2.32 -26.89
CA MET A 284 -13.36 -3.64 -26.23
C MET A 284 -12.62 -3.66 -24.89
N GLN A 285 -11.73 -2.69 -24.64
CA GLN A 285 -11.05 -2.54 -23.34
C GLN A 285 -11.91 -1.89 -22.26
N LYS A 286 -13.06 -1.28 -22.63
CA LYS A 286 -13.96 -0.68 -21.65
C LYS A 286 -14.78 -1.76 -20.94
N PRO A 287 -14.79 -1.81 -19.60
CA PRO A 287 -15.50 -2.84 -18.83
C PRO A 287 -17.03 -2.83 -19.06
N GLU A 288 -17.58 -1.68 -19.45
CA GLU A 288 -19.00 -1.50 -19.79
C GLU A 288 -19.43 -2.36 -21.00
N VAL A 289 -18.54 -2.58 -21.97
CA VAL A 289 -18.85 -3.37 -23.18
C VAL A 289 -18.93 -4.86 -22.87
N TRP A 290 -18.10 -5.35 -21.94
CA TRP A 290 -18.15 -6.72 -21.45
C TRP A 290 -19.46 -7.04 -20.73
N LEU A 291 -19.97 -6.08 -19.96
CA LEU A 291 -21.27 -6.16 -19.30
C LEU A 291 -22.42 -6.31 -20.30
N LEU A 292 -22.42 -5.52 -21.38
CA LEU A 292 -23.44 -5.61 -22.43
C LEU A 292 -23.39 -6.94 -23.20
N LEU A 293 -22.18 -7.45 -23.50
CA LEU A 293 -21.99 -8.75 -24.14
C LEU A 293 -22.52 -9.90 -23.28
N LEU A 294 -22.21 -9.90 -21.98
CA LEU A 294 -22.74 -10.90 -21.04
C LEU A 294 -24.26 -10.86 -20.97
N LEU A 295 -24.84 -9.66 -20.95
CA LEU A 295 -26.29 -9.48 -20.89
C LEU A 295 -26.98 -10.02 -22.16
N ALA A 296 -26.37 -9.83 -23.33
CA ALA A 296 -26.85 -10.39 -24.59
C ALA A 296 -26.83 -11.94 -24.60
N VAL A 297 -25.76 -12.55 -24.07
CA VAL A 297 -25.65 -14.02 -23.95
C VAL A 297 -26.73 -14.58 -23.02
N VAL A 298 -26.96 -13.93 -21.88
CA VAL A 298 -28.03 -14.31 -20.94
C VAL A 298 -29.41 -14.21 -21.62
N LEU A 299 -29.67 -13.14 -22.37
CA LEU A 299 -30.92 -12.95 -23.09
C LEU A 299 -31.15 -14.06 -24.12
N ALA A 300 -30.11 -14.41 -24.89
CA ALA A 300 -30.17 -15.49 -25.87
C ALA A 300 -30.47 -16.85 -25.21
N ALA A 301 -29.85 -17.14 -24.07
CA ALA A 301 -30.12 -18.37 -23.31
C ALA A 301 -31.56 -18.44 -22.78
N VAL A 302 -32.12 -17.31 -22.33
CA VAL A 302 -33.52 -17.22 -21.88
C VAL A 302 -34.48 -17.45 -23.04
N LEU A 303 -34.24 -16.81 -24.18
CA LEU A 303 -35.05 -16.99 -25.40
C LEU A 303 -35.01 -18.45 -25.89
N PHE A 304 -33.83 -19.08 -25.85
CA PHE A 304 -33.68 -20.48 -26.22
C PHE A 304 -34.47 -21.42 -25.27
N LYS A 305 -34.41 -21.19 -23.96
CA LYS A 305 -35.20 -21.96 -22.98
C LYS A 305 -36.70 -21.77 -23.19
N ALA A 306 -37.15 -20.55 -23.48
CA ALA A 306 -38.56 -20.26 -23.78
C ALA A 306 -39.04 -20.98 -25.05
N ALA A 307 -38.25 -20.95 -26.13
CA ALA A 307 -38.54 -21.65 -27.38
C ALA A 307 -38.61 -23.18 -27.17
N LYS A 308 -37.68 -23.75 -26.40
CA LYS A 308 -37.68 -25.19 -26.05
C LYS A 308 -38.92 -25.58 -25.25
N LYS A 309 -39.34 -24.74 -24.29
CA LYS A 309 -40.56 -24.96 -23.49
C LYS A 309 -41.82 -24.86 -24.35
N ALA A 310 -41.88 -23.93 -25.29
CA ALA A 310 -42.99 -23.79 -26.23
C ALA A 310 -43.10 -25.00 -27.17
N LYS A 311 -41.98 -25.50 -27.70
CA LYS A 311 -41.94 -26.70 -28.55
C LYS A 311 -42.43 -27.94 -27.79
N LYS A 312 -41.98 -28.13 -26.54
CA LYS A 312 -42.41 -29.25 -25.69
C LYS A 312 -43.91 -29.20 -25.36
N LYS A 313 -44.47 -28.01 -25.10
CA LYS A 313 -45.92 -27.83 -24.88
C LYS A 313 -46.75 -28.13 -26.13
N ARG A 314 -46.28 -27.72 -27.32
CA ARG A 314 -46.97 -28.01 -28.60
C ARG A 314 -46.97 -29.50 -28.90
N GLN A 315 -45.84 -30.19 -28.73
CA GLN A 315 -45.77 -31.64 -28.90
C GLN A 315 -46.68 -32.38 -27.90
N ALA A 316 -46.73 -31.95 -26.63
CA ALA A 316 -47.61 -32.56 -25.63
C ALA A 316 -49.11 -32.40 -25.96
N LYS A 317 -49.52 -31.29 -26.58
CA LYS A 317 -50.91 -31.12 -27.06
C LYS A 317 -51.24 -32.06 -28.22
N LEU A 318 -50.35 -32.13 -29.22
CA LEU A 318 -50.53 -33.03 -30.37
C LEU A 318 -50.59 -34.51 -29.97
N TRP A 319 -49.76 -34.92 -29.00
CA TRP A 319 -49.84 -36.28 -28.45
C TRP A 319 -51.18 -36.53 -27.76
N ARG A 320 -51.67 -35.59 -26.93
CA ARG A 320 -52.98 -35.74 -26.26
C ARG A 320 -54.15 -35.79 -27.25
N GLU A 321 -54.15 -34.96 -28.28
CA GLU A 321 -55.19 -34.99 -29.33
C GLU A 321 -55.16 -36.33 -30.07
N LYS A 322 -53.97 -36.82 -30.42
CA LYS A 322 -53.82 -38.12 -31.09
C LYS A 322 -54.28 -39.29 -30.22
N THR A 323 -54.01 -39.27 -28.91
CA THR A 323 -54.46 -40.31 -27.97
C THR A 323 -55.99 -40.32 -27.84
N VAL A 324 -56.61 -39.15 -27.77
CA VAL A 324 -58.08 -39.02 -27.67
C VAL A 324 -58.78 -39.46 -28.95
N GLU A 325 -58.19 -39.23 -30.12
CA GLU A 325 -58.73 -39.75 -31.39
C GLU A 325 -58.65 -41.28 -31.49
N THR A 326 -57.55 -41.89 -31.05
CA THR A 326 -57.44 -43.37 -31.01
C THR A 326 -58.42 -44.00 -30.02
N GLU A 327 -58.59 -43.44 -28.82
CA GLU A 327 -59.56 -43.98 -27.85
C GLU A 327 -61.00 -43.90 -28.36
N LYS A 328 -61.35 -42.86 -29.12
CA LYS A 328 -62.68 -42.76 -29.74
C LYS A 328 -62.89 -43.81 -30.83
N ALA A 329 -61.86 -44.06 -31.65
CA ALA A 329 -61.93 -45.08 -32.69
C ALA A 329 -62.11 -46.49 -32.08
N ASP A 330 -61.37 -46.82 -31.02
CA ASP A 330 -61.46 -48.11 -30.35
C ASP A 330 -62.83 -48.32 -29.67
N VAL A 331 -63.41 -47.26 -29.07
CA VAL A 331 -64.76 -47.33 -28.48
C VAL A 331 -65.83 -47.52 -29.56
N GLU A 332 -65.67 -46.90 -30.73
CA GLU A 332 -66.61 -47.03 -31.84
C GLU A 332 -66.56 -48.42 -32.50
N GLU A 333 -65.38 -49.05 -32.52
CA GLU A 333 -65.20 -50.44 -32.94
C GLU A 333 -65.85 -51.42 -31.95
N LEU A 334 -65.63 -51.23 -30.64
CA LEU A 334 -66.25 -52.05 -29.59
C LEU A 334 -67.78 -51.92 -29.59
N LEU A 335 -68.33 -50.72 -29.83
CA LEU A 335 -69.77 -50.53 -29.97
C LEU A 335 -70.35 -51.29 -31.16
N LYS A 336 -69.66 -51.32 -32.30
CA LYS A 336 -70.06 -52.12 -33.47
C LYS A 336 -70.01 -53.62 -33.21
N GLU A 337 -69.00 -54.10 -32.47
CA GLU A 337 -68.93 -55.51 -32.08
C GLU A 337 -70.10 -55.89 -31.15
N ILE A 338 -70.44 -55.05 -30.18
CA ILE A 338 -71.59 -55.26 -29.30
C ILE A 338 -72.89 -55.29 -30.10
N GLU A 339 -73.08 -54.34 -31.02
CA GLU A 339 -74.28 -54.29 -31.89
C GLU A 339 -74.40 -55.54 -32.80
N ALA A 340 -73.27 -56.05 -33.28
CA ALA A 340 -73.22 -57.27 -34.09
C ALA A 340 -73.57 -58.52 -33.26
N ILE A 341 -73.10 -58.61 -32.02
CA ILE A 341 -73.44 -59.68 -31.07
C ILE A 341 -74.93 -59.62 -30.71
N GLU A 342 -75.48 -58.42 -30.47
CA GLU A 342 -76.88 -58.23 -30.13
C GLU A 342 -77.81 -58.64 -31.29
N ARG A 343 -77.43 -58.34 -32.54
CA ARG A 343 -78.14 -58.85 -33.74
C ARG A 343 -78.06 -60.36 -33.90
N ALA A 344 -76.94 -60.98 -33.56
CA ALA A 344 -76.78 -62.44 -33.63
C ALA A 344 -77.59 -63.18 -32.55
N LEU A 345 -77.90 -62.52 -31.43
CA LEU A 345 -78.72 -63.06 -30.33
C LEU A 345 -80.23 -62.88 -30.52
N SER A 346 -80.64 -62.02 -31.47
CA SER A 346 -82.05 -61.71 -31.77
C SER A 346 -82.56 -62.37 -33.06
N SER A 347 -81.75 -63.24 -33.70
CA SER A 347 -82.15 -64.22 -34.71
C SER A 347 -82.22 -65.62 -34.10
#